data_AF-W4V119-F1
#
_entry.id   AF-W4V119-F1
#
_cell.length_a   1.000
_cell.length_b   1.000
_cell.length_c   1.000
_cell.angle_alpha   90.00
_cell.angle_beta   90.00
_cell.angle_gamma   90.00
#
_symmetry.space_group_name_H-M   'P 1'
#
loop_
_entity.id
_entity.type
_entity.pdbx_description
1 polymer ?
#
loop_
_entity_poly.entity_id
_entity_poly.type
_entity_poly.pdbx_seq_one_letter_code
_entity_poly.pdbx_strand_id
1 'polypeptide(L)'
;MADSLKKDIKDMPFAFASPEWSNEKGVGAALGFRLLGINSYHSVYPPVQGSKNVMKYLFEDTEKTLGAVMVVEVDPLKLSDRIISDINEKRKALMWK
;
A
#
# COMPACT_ATOMS: atom_id res chain seq x y z
N MET A 1 -11.02 -15.01 3.09
CA MET A 1 -11.41 -14.44 1.78
C MET A 1 -10.45 -14.84 0.67
N ALA A 2 -9.13 -14.70 0.84
CA ALA A 2 -8.15 -15.17 -0.16
C ALA A 2 -8.18 -16.70 -0.31
N ASP A 3 -8.20 -17.44 0.81
CA ASP A 3 -8.23 -18.90 0.83
C ASP A 3 -9.43 -19.51 0.09
N SER A 4 -10.61 -18.90 0.23
CA SER A 4 -11.82 -19.36 -0.48
C SER A 4 -11.70 -19.26 -2.00
N LEU A 5 -10.77 -18.45 -2.50
CA LEU A 5 -10.46 -18.28 -3.91
C LEU A 5 -9.16 -19.00 -4.33
N LYS A 6 -8.51 -19.71 -3.40
CA LYS A 6 -7.20 -20.38 -3.60
C LYS A 6 -6.14 -19.42 -4.15
N LYS A 7 -6.08 -18.21 -3.58
CA LYS A 7 -5.13 -17.14 -3.93
C LYS A 7 -4.35 -16.69 -2.71
N ASP A 8 -3.15 -16.15 -2.94
CA ASP A 8 -2.38 -15.49 -1.91
C ASP A 8 -2.97 -14.12 -1.57
N ILE A 9 -2.78 -13.63 -0.34
CA ILE A 9 -3.28 -12.33 0.11
C ILE A 9 -2.78 -11.18 -0.80
N LYS A 10 -1.52 -11.25 -1.23
CA LYS A 10 -0.89 -10.25 -2.11
C LYS A 10 -1.59 -10.12 -3.47
N ASP A 11 -2.23 -11.18 -3.97
CA ASP A 11 -2.90 -11.19 -5.27
C ASP A 11 -4.31 -10.58 -5.17
N MET A 12 -4.85 -10.46 -3.96
CA MET A 12 -6.19 -9.97 -3.74
C MET A 12 -6.26 -8.44 -3.90
N PRO A 13 -7.40 -7.90 -4.38
CA PRO A 13 -7.60 -6.46 -4.59
C PRO A 13 -7.90 -5.75 -3.26
N PHE A 14 -6.97 -5.88 -2.31
CA PHE A 14 -7.00 -5.25 -1.00
C PHE A 14 -6.11 -4.02 -0.98
N ALA A 15 -6.54 -3.03 -0.19
CA ALA A 15 -5.80 -1.81 0.09
C ALA A 15 -5.90 -1.52 1.60
N PHE A 16 -4.79 -1.08 2.20
CA PHE A 16 -4.79 -0.56 3.57
C PHE A 16 -4.66 0.96 3.52
N ALA A 17 -5.68 1.69 3.97
CA ALA A 17 -5.63 3.14 4.03
C ALA A 17 -5.55 3.61 5.49
N SER A 18 -4.56 4.44 5.79
CA SER A 18 -4.48 5.21 7.03
C SER A 18 -4.03 6.63 6.68
N PRO A 19 -4.95 7.48 6.17
CA PRO A 19 -4.59 8.77 5.59
C PRO A 19 -3.88 9.71 6.58
N GLU A 20 -4.36 9.77 7.82
CA GLU A 20 -3.97 10.78 8.82
C GLU A 20 -3.40 10.15 10.10
N TRP A 21 -2.57 9.12 9.95
CA TRP A 21 -1.94 8.48 11.10
C TRP A 21 -1.09 9.48 11.90
N SER A 22 -1.20 9.43 13.23
CA SER A 22 -0.63 10.43 14.14
C SER A 22 0.44 9.89 15.10
N ASN A 23 0.65 8.57 15.14
CA ASN A 23 1.55 7.92 16.08
C ASN A 23 2.22 6.68 15.47
N GLU A 24 3.22 6.13 16.16
CA GLU A 24 4.05 5.03 15.62
C GLU A 24 3.25 3.76 15.35
N LYS A 25 2.12 3.54 16.02
CA LYS A 25 1.26 2.37 15.75
C LYS A 25 0.69 2.41 14.34
N GLY A 26 0.44 3.61 13.79
CA GLY A 26 0.01 3.77 12.39
C GLY A 26 1.06 3.28 11.40
N VAL A 27 2.34 3.61 11.64
CA VAL A 27 3.47 3.11 10.83
C VAL A 27 3.60 1.60 10.95
N GLY A 28 3.51 1.09 12.18
CA GLY A 28 3.61 -0.35 12.45
C GLY A 28 2.53 -1.13 11.72
N ALA A 29 1.28 -0.66 11.77
CA ALA A 29 0.18 -1.24 11.02
C ALA A 29 0.44 -1.19 9.50
N ALA A 30 0.85 -0.03 8.96
CA ALA A 30 1.16 0.12 7.54
C ALA A 30 2.24 -0.87 7.06
N LEU A 31 3.31 -1.05 7.84
CA LEU A 31 4.33 -2.06 7.55
C LEU A 31 3.77 -3.49 7.64
N GLY A 32 2.96 -3.80 8.66
CA GLY A 32 2.32 -5.10 8.81
C GLY A 32 1.50 -5.52 7.59
N PHE A 33 0.70 -4.61 7.03
CA PHE A 33 -0.04 -4.86 5.79
C PHE A 33 0.86 -4.97 4.55
N ARG A 34 1.92 -4.16 4.46
CA ARG A 34 2.90 -4.28 3.36
C ARG A 34 3.65 -5.61 3.39
N LEU A 35 3.95 -6.18 4.56
CA LEU A 35 4.51 -7.53 4.68
C LEU A 35 3.58 -8.62 4.13
N LEU A 36 2.28 -8.35 4.03
CA LEU A 36 1.30 -9.24 3.40
C LEU A 36 1.12 -8.97 1.90
N GLY A 37 1.91 -8.07 1.29
CA GLY A 37 1.79 -7.67 -0.10
C GLY A 37 0.61 -6.74 -0.40
N ILE A 38 0.19 -5.96 0.60
CA ILE A 38 -0.87 -4.96 0.48
C ILE A 38 -0.25 -3.56 0.54
N ASN A 39 -0.47 -2.75 -0.49
CA ASN A 39 -0.05 -1.34 -0.49
C ASN A 39 -0.69 -0.58 0.69
N SER A 40 0.08 0.33 1.30
CA SER A 40 -0.39 1.19 2.37
C SER A 40 -0.53 2.63 1.87
N TYR A 41 -1.68 3.26 2.10
CA TYR A 41 -2.05 4.56 1.52
C TYR A 41 -2.20 5.63 2.61
N HIS A 42 -1.51 6.76 2.43
CA HIS A 42 -1.39 7.82 3.43
C HIS A 42 -1.44 9.21 2.81
N SER A 43 -1.86 10.21 3.59
CA SER A 43 -1.82 11.64 3.24
C SER A 43 -0.79 12.43 4.03
N VAL A 44 -0.04 11.74 4.89
CA VAL A 44 1.10 12.30 5.63
C VAL A 44 2.35 11.47 5.39
N TYR A 45 3.47 12.16 5.20
CA TYR A 45 4.75 11.52 4.97
C TYR A 45 5.31 10.92 6.27
N PRO A 46 5.91 9.71 6.23
CA PRO A 46 6.77 9.28 7.32
C PRO A 46 8.03 10.17 7.40
N PRO A 47 8.61 10.34 8.59
CA PRO A 47 9.78 11.21 8.81
C PRO A 47 11.09 10.54 8.34
N VAL A 48 11.22 10.31 7.03
CA VAL A 48 12.35 9.59 6.40
C VAL A 48 13.12 10.42 5.37
N GLN A 49 12.76 11.70 5.21
CA GLN A 49 13.30 12.61 4.20
C GLN A 49 14.81 12.87 4.36
N GLY A 50 15.38 12.56 5.52
CA GLY A 50 16.82 12.64 5.77
C GLY A 50 17.67 11.64 4.97
N SER A 51 17.06 10.64 4.31
CA SER A 51 17.79 9.66 3.50
C SER A 51 17.01 9.30 2.23
N LYS A 52 17.58 9.65 1.07
CA LYS A 52 17.05 9.26 -0.24
C LYS A 52 16.94 7.74 -0.39
N ASN A 53 17.88 6.99 0.17
CA ASN A 53 17.86 5.52 0.11
C ASN A 53 16.68 4.95 0.89
N VAL A 54 16.38 5.51 2.08
CA VAL A 54 15.24 5.06 2.89
C VAL A 54 13.91 5.45 2.24
N MET A 55 13.81 6.66 1.69
CA MET A 55 12.64 7.08 0.92
C MET A 55 12.37 6.14 -0.25
N LYS A 56 13.38 5.91 -1.09
CA LYS A 56 13.24 5.04 -2.25
C LYS A 56 12.87 3.62 -1.85
N TYR A 57 13.48 3.11 -0.78
CA TYR A 57 13.16 1.79 -0.27
C TYR A 57 11.68 1.66 0.11
N LEU A 58 11.13 2.63 0.84
CA LEU A 58 9.74 2.60 1.31
C LEU A 58 8.70 2.84 0.21
N PHE A 59 8.99 3.73 -0.74
CA PHE A 59 8.04 4.16 -1.76
C PHE A 59 8.12 3.38 -3.07
N GLU A 60 9.25 2.72 -3.36
CA GLU A 60 9.50 2.05 -4.63
C GLU A 60 10.06 0.64 -4.46
N ASP A 61 11.24 0.49 -3.83
CA ASP A 61 11.98 -0.78 -3.92
C ASP A 61 11.31 -1.94 -3.15
N THR A 62 10.45 -1.64 -2.18
CA THR A 62 9.67 -2.65 -1.46
C THR A 62 8.65 -3.38 -2.33
N GLU A 63 8.32 -2.87 -3.51
CA GLU A 63 7.51 -3.60 -4.50
C GLU A 63 8.16 -4.95 -4.87
N LYS A 64 9.48 -4.97 -5.07
CA LYS A 64 10.19 -6.19 -5.48
C LYS A 64 10.27 -7.24 -4.39
N THR A 65 10.42 -6.81 -3.14
CA THR A 65 10.64 -7.70 -2.01
C THR A 65 9.34 -8.11 -1.33
N LEU A 66 8.37 -7.20 -1.24
CA LEU A 66 7.11 -7.41 -0.52
C LEU A 66 5.91 -7.54 -1.46
N GLY A 67 6.03 -7.13 -2.72
CA GLY A 67 4.87 -6.96 -3.61
C GLY A 67 4.00 -5.75 -3.24
N ALA A 68 4.53 -4.84 -2.41
CA ALA A 68 3.81 -3.68 -1.91
C ALA A 68 4.70 -2.50 -1.60
N VAL A 69 4.16 -1.29 -1.77
CA VAL A 69 4.81 -0.02 -1.47
C VAL A 69 4.00 0.82 -0.50
N MET A 70 4.66 1.81 0.11
CA MET A 70 3.96 2.88 0.81
C MET A 70 3.60 3.99 -0.19
N VAL A 71 2.31 4.24 -0.37
CA VAL A 71 1.79 5.32 -1.21
C VAL A 71 1.49 6.52 -0.33
N VAL A 72 2.06 7.67 -0.68
CA VAL A 72 1.78 8.94 -0.01
C VAL A 72 1.27 9.94 -1.04
N GLU A 73 0.04 10.41 -0.85
CA GLU A 73 -0.59 11.47 -1.63
C GLU A 73 -1.40 12.36 -0.67
N VAL A 74 -1.00 13.63 -0.59
CA VAL A 74 -1.53 14.59 0.39
C VAL A 74 -2.93 15.06 0.01
N ASP A 75 -3.26 15.05 -1.29
CA ASP A 75 -4.61 15.32 -1.75
C ASP A 75 -5.50 14.06 -1.57
N PRO A 76 -6.51 14.09 -0.68
CA PRO A 76 -7.32 12.92 -0.39
C PRO A 76 -8.14 12.43 -1.61
N LEU A 77 -8.50 13.32 -2.54
CA LEU A 77 -9.20 12.93 -3.76
C LEU A 77 -8.27 12.15 -4.69
N LYS A 78 -7.03 12.64 -4.87
CA LYS A 78 -6.03 11.91 -5.66
C LYS A 78 -5.62 10.60 -5.00
N LEU A 79 -5.54 10.56 -3.67
CA LEU A 79 -5.27 9.32 -2.94
C LEU A 79 -6.40 8.31 -3.16
N SER A 80 -7.66 8.75 -3.11
CA SER A 80 -8.82 7.91 -3.43
C SER A 80 -8.75 7.37 -4.86
N ASP A 81 -8.49 8.25 -5.84
CA ASP A 81 -8.34 7.85 -7.24
C ASP A 81 -7.22 6.82 -7.41
N ARG A 82 -6.11 7.01 -6.70
CA ARG A 82 -4.98 6.07 -6.71
C ARG A 82 -5.37 4.71 -6.12
N ILE A 83 -6.05 4.68 -4.97
CA ILE A 83 -6.53 3.44 -4.36
C ILE A 83 -7.45 2.68 -5.33
N ILE A 84 -8.40 3.38 -5.95
CA ILE A 84 -9.33 2.77 -6.91
C ILE A 84 -8.58 2.21 -8.12
N SER A 85 -7.61 2.95 -8.65
CA SER A 85 -6.78 2.51 -9.77
C SER A 85 -6.04 1.21 -9.44
N ASP A 86 -5.31 1.18 -8.32
CA ASP A 86 -4.52 0.02 -7.91
C ASP A 86 -5.40 -1.21 -7.63
N ILE A 87 -6.56 -1.02 -6.99
CA ILE A 87 -7.56 -2.08 -6.78
C ILE A 87 -8.05 -2.62 -8.12
N ASN A 88 -8.37 -1.75 -9.08
CA ASN A 88 -8.84 -2.15 -10.40
C ASN A 88 -7.78 -2.90 -11.20
N GLU A 89 -6.51 -2.55 -11.07
CA GLU A 89 -5.40 -3.31 -11.65
C GLU A 89 -5.33 -4.73 -11.08
N LYS A 90 -5.43 -4.88 -9.74
CA LYS A 90 -5.49 -6.21 -9.12
C LYS A 90 -6.72 -7.00 -9.55
N ARG A 91 -7.89 -6.36 -9.68
CA ARG A 91 -9.10 -7.00 -10.21
C ARG A 91 -8.90 -7.50 -11.64
N LYS A 92 -8.31 -6.69 -12.51
CA LYS A 92 -8.00 -7.08 -13.89
C LYS A 92 -7.05 -8.28 -13.93
N ALA A 93 -6.02 -8.32 -13.08
CA ALA A 93 -5.10 -9.44 -12.98
C ALA A 93 -5.81 -10.75 -12.54
N LEU A 94 -6.89 -10.63 -11.77
CA LEU A 94 -7.76 -11.76 -11.39
C LEU A 94 -8.87 -12.07 -12.40
N MET A 95 -8.91 -11.37 -13.54
CA MET A 95 -10.00 -11.45 -14.54
C MET A 95 -11.37 -11.08 -13.97
N TRP A 96 -11.40 -10.23 -12.94
CA TRP A 96 -12.62 -9.69 -12.37
C TRP A 96 -13.02 -8.43 -13.14
N LYS A 97 -14.31 -8.32 -13.49
CA LYS A 97 -14.88 -7.13 -14.14
C LYS A 97 -15.09 -6.01 -13.13
#